data_AF-A0A5D3JGP7-F1
#
_entry.id   AF-A0A5D3JGP7-F1
#
_cell.length_a   1.000
_cell.length_b   1.000
_cell.length_c   1.000
_cell.angle_alpha   90.00
_cell.angle_beta   90.00
_cell.angle_gamma   90.00
#
_symmetry.space_group_name_H-M   'P 1'
#
loop_
_entity.id
_entity.type
_entity.pdbx_description
1 polymer ?
#
loop_
_entity_poly.entity_id
_entity_poly.type
_entity_poly.pdbx_seq_one_letter_code
_entity_poly.pdbx_strand_id
1 'polypeptide(L)' 'MKKLFAVLFVLLSLGSVTQAYAGNCQHPDDTAADGSRCGGRSADSRPGGQ' A
#
# COMPACT_ATOMS: atom_id res chain seq x y z
N MET A 1 -32.49 9.56 12.90
CA MET A 1 -31.24 9.22 13.61
C MET A 1 -30.53 7.97 13.07
N LYS A 2 -31.18 6.80 12.96
CA LYS A 2 -30.50 5.56 12.46
C LYS A 2 -29.86 5.69 11.07
N LYS A 3 -30.49 6.41 10.14
CA LYS A 3 -29.99 6.56 8.75
C LYS A 3 -28.71 7.38 8.65
N LEU A 4 -28.46 8.29 9.60
CA LEU A 4 -27.26 9.10 9.65
C LEU A 4 -26.02 8.26 9.96
N PHE A 5 -26.16 7.29 10.87
CA PHE A 5 -25.10 6.34 11.20
C PHE A 5 -24.78 5.40 10.05
N ALA A 6 -25.79 4.98 9.28
CA ALA A 6 -25.58 4.15 8.09
C ALA A 6 -24.79 4.91 7.00
N VAL A 7 -25.13 6.18 6.75
CA VAL A 7 -24.42 7.02 5.77
C VAL A 7 -22.98 7.30 6.21
N LEU A 8 -22.76 7.59 7.49
CA LEU A 8 -21.43 7.77 8.07
C LEU A 8 -20.56 6.52 7.91
N PHE A 9 -21.13 5.33 8.15
CA PHE A 9 -20.42 4.06 8.04
C PHE A 9 -20.01 3.73 6.60
N VAL A 10 -20.87 4.04 5.62
CA VAL A 10 -20.53 3.89 4.19
C VAL A 10 -19.43 4.85 3.77
N LEU A 11 -19.46 6.11 4.22
CA LEU A 11 -18.42 7.09 3.89
C LEU A 11 -17.06 6.73 4.49
N LEU A 12 -17.02 6.15 5.69
CA LEU A 12 -15.79 5.67 6.34
C LEU A 12 -15.19 4.44 5.65
N SER A 13 -16.00 3.56 5.06
CA SER A 13 -15.50 2.36 4.36
C SER A 13 -14.93 2.64 2.97
N LEU A 14 -15.19 3.81 2.40
CA LEU A 14 -14.55 4.30 1.16
C LEU A 14 -13.16 4.90 1.41
N GLY A 15 -12.71 4.97 2.67
CA GLY A 15 -11.43 5.54 3.07
C GLY A 15 -10.22 4.70 2.66
N SER A 16 -9.59 5.11 1.55
CA SER A 16 -8.15 5.00 1.24
C SER A 16 -7.54 3.60 1.06
N VAL A 17 -7.78 3.01 -0.11
CA VAL A 17 -6.89 1.98 -0.72
C VAL A 17 -5.77 2.58 -1.57
N THR A 18 -5.31 3.80 -1.25
CA THR A 18 -4.20 4.40 -1.98
C THR A 18 -2.90 3.78 -1.49
N GLN A 19 -2.37 2.81 -2.23
CA GLN A 19 -1.03 2.28 -1.98
C GLN A 19 -0.03 3.43 -2.16
N ALA A 20 0.54 3.93 -1.06
CA ALA A 20 1.57 4.95 -1.11
C ALA A 20 2.75 4.40 -1.92
N TYR A 21 3.17 5.13 -2.94
CA TYR A 21 4.32 4.75 -3.75
C TYR A 21 5.59 4.98 -2.93
N ALA A 22 6.06 3.95 -2.23
CA ALA A 22 7.22 4.05 -1.36
C ALA A 22 8.57 4.02 -2.12
N GLY A 23 8.59 4.36 -3.41
CA GLY A 23 9.80 4.38 -4.24
C GLY A 23 10.13 3.04 -4.91
N ASN A 24 11.16 3.08 -5.77
CA ASN A 24 11.74 1.91 -6.44
C ASN A 24 12.78 1.25 -5.54
N CYS A 25 12.72 -0.07 -5.43
CA CYS A 25 13.72 -0.87 -4.73
C CYS A 25 14.28 -1.93 -5.67
N GLN A 26 15.56 -2.23 -5.56
CA GLN A 26 16.18 -3.28 -6.35
C GLN A 26 15.94 -4.63 -5.67
N HIS A 27 16.35 -4.74 -4.40
CA HIS A 27 16.36 -5.96 -3.62
C HIS A 27 15.18 -6.03 -2.63
N PRO A 28 14.71 -7.23 -2.25
CA PRO A 28 13.61 -7.39 -1.29
C PRO A 28 13.97 -6.92 0.13
N ASP A 29 15.26 -6.89 0.45
CA ASP A 29 15.80 -6.43 1.72
C ASP A 29 16.11 -4.92 1.78
N ASP A 30 15.96 -4.21 0.65
CA ASP A 30 16.06 -2.76 0.63
C ASP A 30 14.98 -2.12 1.52
N THR A 31 15.31 -0.93 2.03
CA THR A 31 14.38 -0.07 2.75
C THR A 31 13.81 0.98 1.79
N ALA A 32 12.49 1.00 1.68
CA ALA A 32 11.73 1.93 0.86
C ALA A 32 11.76 3.36 1.44
N ALA A 33 11.33 4.35 0.66
CA ALA A 33 11.36 5.76 1.06
C ALA A 33 10.46 6.09 2.28
N ASP A 34 9.46 5.24 2.54
CA ASP A 34 8.59 5.32 3.71
C ASP A 34 9.16 4.57 4.95
N GLY A 35 10.38 4.03 4.84
CA GLY A 35 11.04 3.28 5.91
C GLY A 35 10.62 1.81 6.01
N SER A 36 9.67 1.35 5.19
CA SER A 36 9.26 -0.06 5.15
C SER A 36 10.26 -0.93 4.36
N ARG A 37 10.20 -2.25 4.54
CA ARG A 37 10.98 -3.20 3.72
C ARG A 37 10.30 -3.39 2.37
N CYS A 38 11.09 -3.44 1.30
CA CYS A 38 10.54 -3.53 -0.05
C CYS A 38 9.86 -4.88 -0.33
N GLY A 39 10.45 -5.98 0.14
CA GLY A 39 9.88 -7.33 0.00
C GLY A 39 9.45 -7.62 -1.45
N GLY A 40 8.21 -8.10 -1.62
CA GLY A 40 7.65 -8.41 -2.94
C GLY A 40 7.44 -7.22 -3.88
N ARG A 41 7.69 -5.98 -3.44
CA ARG A 41 7.65 -4.78 -4.31
C ARG A 41 8.96 -4.58 -5.08
N SER A 42 10.03 -5.28 -4.71
CA SER A 42 11.36 -5.12 -5.29
C SER A 42 11.41 -5.56 -6.76
N ALA A 43 12.39 -5.03 -7.51
CA ALA A 43 12.60 -5.42 -8.90
C ALA A 43 12.97 -6.91 -9.04
N ASP A 44 13.81 -7.43 -8.14
CA ASP A 44 14.21 -8.84 -8.13
C ASP A 44 13.05 -9.80 -7.87
N SER A 45 12.01 -9.34 -7.16
CA SER A 45 10.82 -10.14 -6.89
C SER A 45 9.90 -10.29 -8.10
N ARG A 46 10.13 -9.54 -9.19
CA ARG A 46 9.32 -9.60 -10.41
C ARG A 46 9.81 -10.72 -11.34
N PRO A 47 8.94 -11.31 -12.18
CA PRO A 47 9.37 -12.30 -13.16
C PRO A 47 10.50 -11.78 -14.06
N GLY A 48 11.63 -12.48 -14.11
CA GLY A 48 12.84 -12.04 -14.83
C GLY A 48 13.73 -11.05 -14.08
N GLY A 49 13.45 -10.82 -12.79
CA GLY A 49 14.39 -10.19 -11.86
C GLY A 49 15.70 -10.98 -11.75
N GLN A 50 16.73 -10.32 -11.22
CA GLN A 50 18.08 -10.89 -11.09
C GLN A 50 18.10 -12.17 -10.24
#